data_AF-A0A960TXF7-F1
#
_entry.id   AF-A0A960TXF7-F1
#
_cell.length_a   1.000
_cell.length_b   1.000
_cell.length_c   1.000
_cell.angle_alpha   90.00
_cell.angle_beta   90.00
_cell.angle_gamma   90.00
#
_symmetry.space_group_name_H-M   'P 1'
#
loop_
_entity.id
_entity.type
_entity.pdbx_description
1 polymer ?
#
loop_
_entity_poly.entity_id
_entity_poly.type
_entity_poly.pdbx_seq_one_letter_code
_entity_poly.pdbx_strand_id
1 'polypeptide(L)'
;ALSKPQGPGPLRVGVEDYRDNLRAMIDDSREEGANVILVLSPYLDLGHDQDWVPMHRRYKRVASAVAEEKGVPVVDVVDKLRFAPNLFMEPDTDQIHFNREAGRMIADRIAETVVEKFLPEPTDDEAPARAAGQ
;
A
#
# COMPACT_ATOMS: atom_id res chain seq x y z
N ALA A 1 15.41 -27.53 -24.14
CA ALA A 1 15.03 -26.29 -23.43
C ALA A 1 13.61 -26.48 -22.91
N LEU A 2 13.39 -26.45 -21.60
CA LEU A 2 12.06 -26.53 -21.02
C LEU A 2 11.39 -25.16 -21.20
N SER A 3 10.33 -25.11 -21.99
CA SER A 3 9.50 -23.91 -22.17
C SER A 3 8.88 -23.53 -20.83
N LYS A 4 9.05 -22.26 -20.41
CA LYS A 4 8.32 -21.71 -19.26
C LYS A 4 6.80 -21.85 -19.52
N PRO A 5 6.00 -22.26 -18.54
CA PRO A 5 4.56 -22.34 -18.71
C PRO A 5 4.02 -20.95 -19.09
N GLN A 6 3.28 -20.89 -20.19
CA GLN A 6 2.57 -19.70 -20.64
C GLN A 6 1.22 -19.66 -19.91
N GLY A 7 1.07 -18.71 -19.00
CA GLY A 7 -0.14 -18.43 -18.24
C GLY A 7 0.16 -18.11 -16.77
N PRO A 8 -0.64 -17.26 -16.11
CA PRO A 8 -0.52 -17.07 -14.67
C PRO A 8 -0.79 -18.42 -14.00
N GLY A 9 0.22 -18.96 -13.33
CA GLY A 9 0.06 -20.16 -12.51
C GLY A 9 -1.01 -19.95 -11.43
N PRO A 10 -1.44 -21.02 -10.73
CA PRO A 10 -2.38 -20.87 -9.63
C PRO A 10 -1.88 -19.83 -8.62
N LEU A 11 -2.79 -18.99 -8.12
CA LEU A 11 -2.45 -17.98 -7.12
C LEU A 11 -1.75 -18.65 -5.94
N ARG A 12 -0.59 -18.11 -5.54
CA ARG A 12 0.17 -18.63 -4.39
C ARG A 12 -0.65 -18.58 -3.09
N VAL A 13 -1.51 -17.59 -2.95
CA VAL A 13 -2.37 -17.36 -1.78
C VAL A 13 -3.78 -17.09 -2.30
N GLY A 14 -4.80 -17.83 -1.85
CA GLY A 14 -6.18 -17.57 -2.23
C GLY A 14 -6.66 -16.20 -1.73
N VAL A 15 -7.74 -15.68 -2.29
CA VAL A 15 -8.28 -14.38 -1.87
C VAL A 15 -8.86 -14.40 -0.46
N GLU A 16 -9.52 -15.49 -0.08
CA GLU A 16 -10.03 -15.66 1.29
C GLU A 16 -8.87 -15.88 2.27
N ASP A 17 -7.86 -16.70 1.93
CA ASP A 17 -6.65 -16.83 2.76
C ASP A 17 -5.95 -15.48 2.94
N TYR A 18 -5.85 -14.67 1.89
CA TYR A 18 -5.28 -13.32 1.98
C TYR A 18 -6.09 -12.40 2.92
N ARG A 19 -7.42 -12.48 2.85
CA ARG A 19 -8.31 -11.73 3.76
C ARG A 19 -8.09 -12.15 5.20
N ASP A 20 -8.08 -13.45 5.48
CA ASP A 20 -7.95 -13.97 6.83
C ASP A 20 -6.56 -13.71 7.40
N ASN A 21 -5.51 -13.82 6.58
CA ASN A 21 -4.15 -13.43 6.96
C ASN A 21 -4.06 -11.93 7.31
N LEU A 22 -4.69 -11.04 6.53
CA LEU A 22 -4.72 -9.61 6.84
C LEU A 22 -5.42 -9.32 8.16
N ARG A 23 -6.57 -9.97 8.41
CA ARG A 23 -7.30 -9.81 9.67
C ARG A 23 -6.45 -10.26 10.85
N ALA A 24 -5.85 -11.46 10.77
CA ALA A 24 -5.01 -12.00 11.83
C ALA A 24 -3.82 -11.09 12.14
N MET A 25 -3.09 -10.61 11.11
CA MET A 25 -1.97 -9.67 11.32
C MET A 25 -2.39 -8.37 12.00
N ILE A 26 -3.57 -7.82 11.67
CA ILE A 26 -4.11 -6.61 12.32
C ILE A 26 -4.46 -6.89 13.78
N ASP A 27 -5.14 -8.01 14.04
CA ASP A 27 -5.57 -8.38 15.39
C ASP A 27 -4.36 -8.61 16.28
N ASP A 28 -3.40 -9.45 15.85
CA ASP A 28 -2.16 -9.74 16.58
C ASP A 28 -1.38 -8.45 16.89
N SER A 29 -1.26 -7.54 15.92
CA SER A 29 -0.54 -6.26 16.13
C SER A 29 -1.24 -5.39 17.18
N ARG A 30 -2.57 -5.36 17.19
CA ARG A 30 -3.36 -4.56 18.13
C ARG A 30 -3.39 -5.14 19.53
N GLU A 31 -3.39 -6.47 19.65
CA GLU A 31 -3.28 -7.16 20.94
C GLU A 31 -1.96 -6.77 21.65
N GLU A 32 -0.90 -6.53 20.88
CA GLU A 32 0.39 -6.02 21.36
C GLU A 32 0.44 -4.49 21.51
N GLY A 33 -0.70 -3.79 21.37
CA GLY A 33 -0.81 -2.35 21.54
C GLY A 33 -0.25 -1.50 20.39
N ALA A 34 0.01 -2.10 19.22
CA ALA A 34 0.50 -1.36 18.06
C ALA A 34 -0.64 -0.63 17.33
N ASN A 35 -0.31 0.56 16.80
CA ASN A 35 -1.14 1.24 15.82
C ASN A 35 -0.84 0.67 14.43
N VAL A 36 -1.89 0.29 13.70
CA VAL A 36 -1.76 -0.37 12.39
C VAL A 36 -2.26 0.55 11.28
N ILE A 37 -1.48 0.64 10.21
CA ILE A 37 -1.85 1.27 8.93
C ILE A 37 -1.70 0.22 7.84
N LEU A 38 -2.69 0.10 6.96
CA LEU A 38 -2.55 -0.70 5.74
C LEU A 38 -2.10 0.18 4.56
N VAL A 39 -1.03 -0.23 3.89
CA VAL A 39 -0.55 0.42 2.67
C VAL A 39 -0.92 -0.45 1.48
N LEU A 40 -1.69 0.11 0.53
CA LEU A 40 -2.09 -0.65 -0.66
C LEU A 40 -0.93 -0.71 -1.65
N SER A 41 -0.59 -1.92 -2.08
CA SER A 41 0.52 -2.18 -3.00
C SER A 41 0.30 -1.46 -4.34
N PRO A 42 1.19 -0.52 -4.72
CA PRO A 42 1.13 0.13 -6.02
C PRO A 42 1.58 -0.81 -7.13
N TYR A 43 1.17 -0.51 -8.35
CA TYR A 43 1.56 -1.22 -9.56
C TYR A 43 1.45 -0.27 -10.76
N LEU A 44 2.17 -0.53 -11.85
CA LEU A 44 2.11 0.26 -13.08
C LEU A 44 1.23 -0.39 -14.15
N ASP A 45 0.10 0.24 -14.47
CA ASP A 45 -0.85 -0.18 -15.51
C ASP A 45 -0.49 0.50 -16.84
N LEU A 46 0.16 -0.23 -17.75
CA LEU A 46 0.53 0.29 -19.07
C LEU A 46 -0.62 0.17 -20.10
N GLY A 47 -1.82 -0.25 -19.69
CA GLY A 47 -2.99 -0.34 -20.57
C GLY A 47 -2.95 -1.48 -21.61
N HIS A 48 -1.90 -2.30 -21.60
CA HIS A 48 -1.85 -3.58 -22.34
C HIS A 48 -2.52 -4.68 -21.50
N ASP A 49 -2.97 -5.78 -22.13
CA ASP A 49 -3.61 -6.96 -21.50
C ASP A 49 -2.71 -7.64 -20.46
N GLN A 50 -2.51 -6.96 -19.34
CA GLN A 50 -1.75 -7.40 -18.20
C GLN A 50 -2.68 -8.22 -17.33
N ASP A 51 -2.64 -9.54 -17.50
CA ASP A 51 -3.45 -10.51 -16.75
C ASP A 51 -3.35 -10.33 -15.22
N TRP A 52 -2.28 -9.69 -14.75
CA TRP A 52 -2.03 -9.42 -13.34
C TRP A 52 -2.76 -8.17 -12.80
N VAL A 53 -3.19 -7.22 -13.64
CA VAL A 53 -3.90 -6.01 -13.19
C VAL A 53 -5.26 -6.33 -12.55
N PRO A 54 -6.11 -7.20 -13.15
CA PRO A 54 -7.34 -7.66 -12.49
C PRO A 54 -7.08 -8.32 -11.13
N MET A 55 -5.99 -9.07 -11.01
CA MET A 55 -5.55 -9.66 -9.75
C MET A 55 -5.23 -8.56 -8.73
N HIS A 56 -4.36 -7.60 -9.05
CA HIS A 56 -4.06 -6.47 -8.15
C HIS A 56 -5.32 -5.73 -7.71
N ARG A 57 -6.25 -5.43 -8.63
CA ARG A 57 -7.54 -4.79 -8.30
C ARG A 57 -8.37 -5.64 -7.33
N ARG A 58 -8.34 -6.97 -7.47
CA ARG A 58 -9.05 -7.89 -6.56
C ARG A 58 -8.46 -7.86 -5.15
N TYR A 59 -7.14 -7.96 -5.02
CA TYR A 59 -6.47 -7.92 -3.71
C TYR A 59 -6.57 -6.54 -3.06
N LYS A 60 -6.49 -5.46 -3.84
CA LYS A 60 -6.73 -4.09 -3.39
C LYS A 60 -8.09 -3.98 -2.70
N ARG A 61 -9.16 -4.42 -3.38
CA ARG A 61 -10.53 -4.40 -2.82
C ARG A 61 -10.63 -5.18 -1.51
N VAL A 62 -9.98 -6.33 -1.43
CA VAL A 62 -9.99 -7.15 -0.21
C VAL A 62 -9.28 -6.44 0.93
N ALA A 63 -8.10 -5.87 0.68
CA ALA A 63 -7.35 -5.11 1.67
C ALA A 63 -8.13 -3.87 2.17
N SER A 64 -8.74 -3.11 1.26
CA SER A 64 -9.60 -1.97 1.62
C SER A 64 -10.81 -2.41 2.45
N ALA A 65 -11.47 -3.51 2.09
CA ALA A 65 -12.61 -4.02 2.84
C ALA A 65 -12.22 -4.50 4.25
N VAL A 66 -11.09 -5.20 4.39
CA VAL A 66 -10.56 -5.59 5.71
C VAL A 66 -10.18 -4.36 6.53
N ALA A 67 -9.63 -3.33 5.90
CA ALA A 67 -9.27 -2.11 6.59
C ALA A 67 -10.49 -1.39 7.18
N GLU A 68 -11.55 -1.28 6.38
CA GLU A 68 -12.84 -0.72 6.80
C GLU A 68 -13.45 -1.55 7.93
N GLU A 69 -13.52 -2.88 7.77
CA GLU A 69 -14.03 -3.81 8.78
C GLU A 69 -13.31 -3.68 10.13
N LYS A 70 -11.97 -3.58 10.09
CA LYS A 70 -11.14 -3.47 11.29
C LYS A 70 -10.98 -2.02 11.78
N GLY A 71 -11.48 -1.03 11.06
CA GLY A 71 -11.27 0.38 11.38
C GLY A 71 -9.79 0.77 11.44
N VAL A 72 -8.96 0.26 10.54
CA VAL A 72 -7.55 0.68 10.39
C VAL A 72 -7.41 1.70 9.24
N PRO A 73 -6.59 2.75 9.41
CA PRO A 73 -6.30 3.68 8.32
C PRO A 73 -5.68 2.99 7.10
N VAL A 74 -6.01 3.50 5.92
CA VAL A 74 -5.46 3.03 4.64
C VAL A 74 -4.67 4.14 3.96
N VAL A 75 -3.46 3.81 3.52
CA VAL A 75 -2.69 4.60 2.57
C VAL A 75 -2.87 3.99 1.18
N ASP A 76 -3.76 4.60 0.39
CA ASP A 76 -3.98 4.25 -1.01
C ASP A 76 -3.22 5.20 -1.93
N VAL A 77 -2.14 4.71 -2.51
CA VAL A 77 -1.31 5.42 -3.49
C VAL A 77 -1.51 4.91 -4.91
N VAL A 78 -2.37 3.90 -5.11
CA VAL A 78 -2.48 3.16 -6.37
C VAL A 78 -2.89 4.08 -7.52
N ASP A 79 -3.90 4.91 -7.31
CA ASP A 79 -4.41 5.77 -8.40
C ASP A 79 -3.41 6.87 -8.80
N LYS A 80 -2.51 7.27 -7.89
CA LYS A 80 -1.44 8.24 -8.19
C LYS A 80 -0.29 7.60 -8.96
N LEU A 81 0.01 6.34 -8.68
CA LEU A 81 1.20 5.66 -9.23
C LEU A 81 0.89 4.87 -10.51
N ARG A 82 -0.32 4.34 -10.66
CA ARG A 82 -0.62 3.33 -11.70
C ARG A 82 -0.49 3.78 -13.14
N PHE A 83 -0.44 5.09 -13.41
CA PHE A 83 -0.26 5.63 -14.75
C PHE A 83 0.99 6.52 -14.86
N ALA A 84 1.92 6.38 -13.91
CA ALA A 84 3.13 7.20 -13.81
C ALA A 84 4.38 6.34 -14.02
N PRO A 85 4.73 5.96 -15.27
CA PRO A 85 5.87 5.10 -15.55
C PRO A 85 7.21 5.68 -15.07
N ASN A 86 7.32 7.01 -15.04
CA ASN A 86 8.49 7.73 -14.51
C ASN A 86 8.73 7.54 -13.01
N LEU A 87 7.79 6.91 -12.29
CA LEU A 87 7.89 6.61 -10.87
C LEU A 87 8.29 5.15 -10.58
N PHE A 88 8.59 4.37 -11.63
CA PHE A 88 9.07 2.98 -11.52
C PHE A 88 10.53 2.85 -11.92
N MET A 89 11.23 1.83 -11.39
CA MET A 89 12.66 1.64 -11.64
C MET A 89 12.93 1.26 -13.10
N GLU A 90 12.17 0.31 -13.64
CA GLU A 90 12.30 -0.18 -15.00
C GLU A 90 10.89 -0.40 -15.59
N PRO A 91 10.13 0.65 -15.94
CA PRO A 91 8.68 0.53 -16.23
C PRO A 91 8.30 -0.47 -17.32
N ASP A 92 9.22 -0.75 -18.27
CA ASP A 92 9.01 -1.69 -19.37
C ASP A 92 9.20 -3.17 -18.96
N THR A 93 9.98 -3.44 -17.91
CA THR A 93 10.38 -4.79 -17.47
C THR A 93 9.96 -5.11 -16.03
N ASP A 94 9.73 -4.09 -15.21
CA ASP A 94 9.41 -4.13 -13.79
C ASP A 94 8.32 -3.11 -13.44
N GLN A 95 7.08 -3.61 -13.35
CA GLN A 95 5.88 -2.81 -13.09
C GLN A 95 5.46 -2.79 -11.61
N ILE A 96 6.33 -3.29 -10.72
CA ILE A 96 6.03 -3.41 -9.29
C ILE A 96 7.03 -2.64 -8.42
N HIS A 97 8.29 -2.51 -8.83
CA HIS A 97 9.29 -1.77 -8.06
C HIS A 97 9.31 -0.29 -8.45
N PHE A 98 8.92 0.54 -7.50
CA PHE A 98 8.93 1.98 -7.62
C PHE A 98 10.32 2.58 -7.34
N ASN A 99 10.59 3.75 -7.90
CA ASN A 99 11.85 4.44 -7.70
C ASN A 99 11.87 5.26 -6.39
N ARG A 100 12.98 5.97 -6.15
CA ARG A 100 13.17 6.78 -4.94
C ARG A 100 12.12 7.87 -4.77
N GLU A 101 11.67 8.48 -5.86
CA GLU A 101 10.69 9.56 -5.84
C GLU A 101 9.33 9.04 -5.35
N ALA A 102 8.83 7.95 -5.93
CA ALA A 102 7.61 7.30 -5.45
C ALA A 102 7.76 6.77 -4.02
N GLY A 103 8.92 6.21 -3.66
CA GLY A 103 9.19 5.80 -2.29
C GLY A 103 9.06 6.94 -1.28
N ARG A 104 9.55 8.14 -1.64
CA ARG A 104 9.37 9.35 -0.83
C ARG A 104 7.89 9.73 -0.72
N MET A 105 7.15 9.74 -1.83
CA MET A 105 5.71 10.06 -1.82
C MET A 105 4.90 9.11 -0.92
N ILE A 106 5.24 7.81 -0.94
CA ILE A 106 4.59 6.81 -0.08
C ILE A 106 4.95 7.07 1.39
N ALA A 107 6.22 7.31 1.69
CA ALA A 107 6.69 7.59 3.04
C ALA A 107 6.04 8.86 3.62
N ASP A 108 5.98 9.95 2.84
CA ASP A 108 5.33 11.19 3.23
C ASP A 108 3.84 10.94 3.55
N ARG A 109 3.13 10.17 2.71
CA ARG A 109 1.70 9.87 2.95
C ARG A 109 1.49 8.98 4.18
N ILE A 110 2.40 8.04 4.45
CA ILE A 110 2.38 7.26 5.69
C ILE A 110 2.57 8.17 6.90
N ALA A 111 3.56 9.07 6.85
CA ALA A 111 3.84 10.01 7.94
C ALA A 111 2.65 10.93 8.23
N GLU A 112 2.03 11.50 7.19
CA GLU A 112 0.79 12.27 7.31
C GLU A 112 -0.32 11.46 8.00
N THR A 113 -0.52 10.20 7.59
CA THR A 113 -1.54 9.33 8.18
C THR A 113 -1.25 9.03 9.65
N VAL A 114 0.02 8.86 10.02
CA VAL A 114 0.41 8.69 11.43
C VAL A 114 0.06 9.93 12.25
N VAL A 115 0.40 11.12 11.76
CA VAL A 115 0.07 12.39 12.43
C VAL A 115 -1.44 12.55 12.57
N GLU A 116 -2.20 12.37 11.49
CA GLU A 116 -3.66 12.58 11.45
C GLU A 116 -4.44 11.60 12.34
N LYS A 117 -3.93 10.38 12.56
CA LYS A 117 -4.70 9.28 13.17
C LYS A 117 -4.24 8.87 14.55
N PHE A 118 -2.96 9.07 14.88
CA PHE A 118 -2.37 8.48 16.09
C PHE A 118 -1.62 9.48 16.95
N LEU A 119 -1.26 10.65 16.44
CA LEU A 119 -0.62 11.67 17.26
C LEU A 119 -1.68 12.67 17.77
N PRO A 120 -1.54 13.16 19.01
CA PRO A 120 -2.41 14.20 19.52
C PRO A 120 -2.22 15.49 18.72
N GLU A 121 -3.28 16.29 18.65
CA GLU A 121 -3.16 17.68 18.22
C GLU A 121 -2.12 18.39 19.11
N PRO A 122 -1.22 19.20 18.53
CA PRO A 122 -0.28 19.98 19.32
C PRO A 122 -1.08 20.87 20.28
N THR A 123 -0.72 20.85 21.56
CA THR A 123 -1.26 21.83 22.49
C THR A 123 -0.64 23.20 22.21
N ASP A 124 -1.33 24.28 22.59
CA ASP A 124 -0.91 25.66 22.33
C ASP A 124 0.51 25.97 22.87
N ASP A 125 0.99 25.22 23.85
CA ASP A 125 2.34 25.36 24.44
C ASP A 125 3.47 24.82 23.55
N GLU A 126 3.19 23.98 22.53
CA GLU A 126 4.19 23.35 21.65
C GLU A 126 4.28 23.98 20.24
N ALA A 127 3.36 24.89 19.91
CA ALA A 127 3.29 25.56 18.60
C ALA A 127 4.57 26.32 18.14
N PRO A 128 5.33 27.04 19.01
CA PRO A 128 6.45 27.85 18.52
C PRO A 128 7.69 27.03 18.11
N ALA A 129 7.80 25.75 18.49
CA ALA A 129 8.97 24.94 18.14
C ALA A 129 8.96 24.45 16.68
N ARG A 130 7.79 24.32 16.04
CA ARG A 130 7.68 23.86 14.65
C ARG A 130 7.89 24.95 13.60
N ALA A 131 7.69 26.22 13.96
CA ALA A 131 7.86 27.34 13.04
C ALA A 131 9.34 27.71 12.78
N ALA A 132 10.27 27.19 13.59
CA ALA A 132 11.69 27.55 13.52
C ALA A 132 12.56 26.57 12.71
N GLY A 133 11.97 25.52 12.11
CA GLY A 133 12.69 24.41 11.47
C GLY A 133 12.40 24.18 9.98
N GLN A 134 11.72 25.11 9.30
CA GLN A 134 11.50 25.07 7.84
C GLN A 134 12.45 26.01 7.11
#